data_AF-A0A960DTD4-F1
#
_entry.id   AF-A0A960DTD4-F1
#
_cell.length_a   1.000
_cell.length_b   1.000
_cell.length_c   1.000
_cell.angle_alpha   90.00
_cell.angle_beta   90.00
_cell.angle_gamma   90.00
#
_symmetry.space_group_name_H-M   'P 1'
#
loop_
_entity.id
_entity.type
_entity.pdbx_description
1 polymer ?
#
loop_
_entity_poly.entity_id
_entity_poly.type
_entity_poly.pdbx_seq_one_letter_code
_entity_poly.pdbx_strand_id
1 'polypeptide(L)'
;MSVGPSLNGTSPHPPLDDPPVADTPMWLSHHWPSDYDRCAVVGGMHICRRCLVLYPVALVAGIVVGVGSWWPHELDPWVLWLFPLPGVIEFVLDNLRLIGYSPRRQVALSFFGAVAAGLGYVRYLDDTYDVLVWSVVGVYTAVCVAGVVAGVLRRRVRP
;
A
#
# COMPACT_ATOMS: atom_id res chain seq x y z
N MET A 1 45.27 -24.85 33.51
CA MET A 1 44.35 -25.12 34.63
C MET A 1 43.69 -23.82 35.04
N SER A 2 42.38 -23.68 34.77
CA SER A 2 41.35 -23.22 35.73
C SER A 2 40.07 -22.92 34.93
N VAL A 3 38.94 -23.34 35.49
CA VAL A 3 37.63 -23.54 34.86
C VAL A 3 36.62 -22.51 35.39
N GLY A 4 35.83 -21.90 34.48
CA GLY A 4 34.40 -21.57 34.62
C GLY A 4 33.97 -20.21 35.23
N PRO A 5 32.68 -19.80 35.09
CA PRO A 5 31.54 -20.54 34.52
C PRO A 5 30.75 -19.82 33.40
N SER A 6 29.91 -20.63 32.74
CA SER A 6 28.82 -20.31 31.82
C SER A 6 27.68 -19.53 32.48
N LEU A 7 27.06 -18.58 31.77
CA LEU A 7 25.63 -18.25 31.93
C LEU A 7 24.97 -17.94 30.58
N ASN A 8 23.93 -18.74 30.30
CA ASN A 8 22.89 -18.50 29.29
C ASN A 8 22.34 -17.07 29.34
N GLY A 9 22.12 -16.50 28.16
CA GLY A 9 21.38 -15.25 27.98
C GLY A 9 20.70 -15.22 26.61
N THR A 10 19.55 -15.89 26.49
CA THR A 10 18.61 -15.74 25.38
C THR A 10 18.00 -14.33 25.40
N SER A 11 18.34 -13.51 24.40
CA SER A 11 17.57 -12.32 24.00
C SER A 11 17.61 -12.19 22.47
N PRO A 12 16.46 -12.13 21.77
CA PRO A 12 16.40 -11.98 20.33
C PRO A 12 16.49 -10.50 19.95
N HIS A 13 17.69 -9.91 20.02
CA HIS A 13 17.94 -8.62 19.40
C HIS A 13 18.69 -8.85 18.08
N PRO A 14 18.22 -8.31 16.94
CA PRO A 14 19.04 -8.28 15.74
C PRO A 14 20.31 -7.44 16.01
N PRO A 15 21.43 -7.76 15.34
CA PRO A 15 22.69 -7.04 15.54
C PRO A 15 22.50 -5.55 15.26
N LEU A 16 23.00 -4.71 16.15
CA LEU A 16 22.96 -3.24 16.08
C LEU A 16 24.00 -2.66 15.10
N ASP A 17 24.38 -3.42 14.07
CA ASP A 17 25.50 -3.10 13.18
C ASP A 17 25.07 -2.61 11.79
N ASP A 18 23.77 -2.45 11.54
CA ASP A 18 23.34 -1.64 10.40
C ASP A 18 23.73 -0.19 10.70
N PRO A 19 24.59 0.45 9.88
CA PRO A 19 24.92 1.85 10.07
C PRO A 19 23.61 2.64 10.08
N PRO A 20 23.46 3.70 10.90
CA PRO A 20 22.29 4.56 10.85
C PRO A 20 22.21 5.13 9.43
N VAL A 21 21.37 4.50 8.60
CA VAL A 21 21.04 5.02 7.28
C VAL A 21 20.34 6.32 7.59
N ALA A 22 20.97 7.44 7.23
CA ALA A 22 20.45 8.76 7.45
C ALA A 22 18.94 8.74 7.18
N ASP A 23 18.13 9.06 8.20
CA ASP A 23 16.68 9.16 8.11
C ASP A 23 16.38 10.06 6.92
N THR A 24 16.20 9.45 5.74
CA THR A 24 15.81 10.21 4.56
C THR A 24 14.44 10.73 4.94
N PRO A 25 14.22 12.06 4.98
CA PRO A 25 12.97 12.61 5.46
C PRO A 25 11.83 11.90 4.72
N MET A 26 11.01 11.16 5.49
CA MET A 26 10.05 10.21 4.96
C MET A 26 8.92 10.96 4.25
N TRP A 27 9.15 11.38 3.01
CA TRP A 27 8.12 11.97 2.19
C TRP A 27 7.42 10.87 1.40
N LEU A 28 6.26 10.44 1.89
CA LEU A 28 5.43 9.39 1.28
C LEU A 28 6.10 7.99 1.20
N SER A 29 7.21 7.76 1.91
CA SER A 29 7.81 6.45 2.12
C SER A 29 7.52 5.95 3.54
N HIS A 30 6.70 4.90 3.67
CA HIS A 30 6.56 4.14 4.92
C HIS A 30 7.37 2.84 4.91
N HIS A 31 8.37 2.75 4.03
CA HIS A 31 9.19 1.55 3.88
C HIS A 31 10.44 1.65 4.74
N TRP A 32 10.78 0.54 5.40
CA TRP A 32 12.09 0.38 6.02
C TRP A 32 13.19 0.35 4.94
N PRO A 33 14.45 0.67 5.28
CA PRO A 33 15.57 0.64 4.33
C PRO A 33 15.70 -0.69 3.57
N SER A 34 15.36 -1.81 4.20
CA SER A 34 15.35 -3.15 3.59
C SER A 34 14.32 -3.33 2.47
N ASP A 35 13.31 -2.46 2.38
CA ASP A 35 12.22 -2.48 1.38
C ASP A 35 12.33 -1.32 0.37
N TYR A 36 13.48 -0.65 0.29
CA TYR A 36 13.68 0.46 -0.67
C TYR A 36 13.65 0.02 -2.13
N ASP A 37 13.73 -1.28 -2.41
CA ASP A 37 13.42 -1.85 -3.72
C ASP A 37 11.99 -1.54 -4.17
N ARG A 38 11.09 -1.14 -3.27
CA ARG A 38 9.70 -0.70 -3.51
C ARG A 38 9.54 0.81 -3.71
N CYS A 39 10.60 1.59 -3.48
CA CYS A 39 10.63 3.04 -3.63
C CYS A 39 11.30 3.49 -4.94
N ALA A 40 10.81 4.57 -5.54
CA ALA A 40 11.55 5.36 -6.53
C ALA A 40 12.32 6.49 -5.82
N VAL A 41 13.41 6.97 -6.43
CA VAL A 41 14.18 8.11 -5.90
C VAL A 41 13.83 9.35 -6.72
N VAL A 42 13.31 10.39 -6.07
CA VAL A 42 12.94 11.66 -6.69
C VAL A 42 13.57 12.79 -5.88
N GLY A 43 14.45 13.58 -6.51
CA GLY A 43 15.15 14.68 -5.82
C GLY A 43 15.98 14.23 -4.61
N GLY A 44 16.53 13.01 -4.65
CA GLY A 44 17.28 12.41 -3.53
C GLY A 44 16.42 11.79 -2.42
N MET A 45 15.08 11.84 -2.53
CA MET A 45 14.16 11.25 -1.54
C MET A 45 13.58 9.93 -2.04
N HIS A 46 13.46 8.95 -1.15
CA HIS A 46 12.74 7.71 -1.43
C HIS A 46 11.23 7.95 -1.35
N ILE A 47 10.50 7.63 -2.41
CA ILE A 47 9.03 7.75 -2.48
C ILE A 47 8.45 6.39 -2.85
N CYS A 48 7.41 5.93 -2.15
CA CYS A 48 6.74 4.69 -2.49
C CYS A 48 6.22 4.74 -3.95
N ARG A 49 6.55 3.74 -4.78
CA ARG A 49 6.09 3.71 -6.18
C ARG A 49 4.56 3.71 -6.30
N ARG A 50 3.85 3.08 -5.36
CA ARG A 50 2.37 3.12 -5.33
C ARG A 50 1.86 4.53 -5.11
N CYS A 51 2.39 5.22 -4.11
CA CYS A 51 1.99 6.60 -3.79
C CYS A 51 2.33 7.58 -4.91
N LEU A 52 3.51 7.41 -5.53
CA LEU A 52 3.94 8.21 -6.68
C LEU A 52 2.96 8.12 -7.86
N VAL A 53 2.29 6.99 -8.03
CA VAL A 53 1.23 6.81 -9.04
C VAL A 53 -0.12 7.29 -8.49
N LEU A 54 -0.47 6.84 -7.28
CA LEU A 54 -1.79 7.02 -6.68
C LEU A 54 -2.18 8.49 -6.59
N TYR A 55 -1.36 9.34 -5.97
CA TYR A 55 -1.73 10.72 -5.72
C TYR A 55 -1.92 11.56 -6.98
N PRO A 56 -0.94 11.65 -7.91
CA PRO A 56 -1.13 12.48 -9.09
C PRO A 56 -2.23 11.95 -10.01
N VAL A 57 -2.36 10.62 -10.17
CA VAL A 57 -3.41 10.05 -11.03
C VAL A 57 -4.79 10.25 -10.42
N ALA A 58 -4.95 10.06 -9.10
CA ALA A 58 -6.23 10.32 -8.44
C ALA A 58 -6.63 11.80 -8.53
N LEU A 59 -5.67 12.72 -8.35
CA LEU A 59 -5.93 14.15 -8.50
C LEU A 59 -6.39 14.48 -9.93
N VAL A 60 -5.65 14.02 -10.94
CA VAL A 60 -6.00 14.27 -12.35
C VAL A 60 -7.35 13.65 -12.70
N ALA A 61 -7.60 12.41 -12.28
CA ALA A 61 -8.88 11.74 -12.51
C ALA A 61 -10.04 12.50 -11.86
N GLY A 62 -9.86 12.95 -10.61
CA GLY A 62 -10.86 13.76 -9.89
C GLY A 62 -11.15 15.08 -10.58
N ILE A 63 -10.12 15.80 -11.07
CA ILE A 63 -10.31 17.05 -11.84
C ILE A 63 -11.05 16.76 -13.16
N VAL A 64 -10.60 15.75 -13.90
CA VAL A 64 -11.15 15.39 -15.21
C VAL A 64 -12.64 15.03 -15.09
N VAL A 65 -13.00 14.20 -14.11
CA VAL A 65 -14.40 13.83 -13.83
C VAL A 65 -15.19 15.03 -13.27
N GLY A 66 -14.65 15.74 -12.30
CA GLY A 66 -15.38 16.78 -11.56
C GLY A 66 -15.64 18.07 -12.34
N VAL A 67 -14.89 18.35 -13.41
CA VAL A 67 -15.03 19.61 -14.16
C VAL A 67 -16.12 19.58 -15.24
N GLY A 68 -16.67 18.42 -15.61
CA GLY A 68 -17.65 18.40 -16.70
C GLY A 68 -18.72 17.34 -16.60
N SER A 69 -19.87 17.64 -17.22
CA SER A 69 -21.05 16.77 -17.32
C SER A 69 -20.88 15.61 -18.31
N TRP A 70 -19.65 15.31 -18.72
CA TRP A 70 -19.35 14.29 -19.71
C TRP A 70 -19.21 12.89 -19.07
N TRP A 71 -18.97 12.84 -17.76
CA TRP A 71 -18.81 11.58 -17.04
C TRP A 71 -20.17 10.94 -16.76
N PRO A 72 -20.42 9.71 -17.25
CA PRO A 72 -21.66 8.99 -16.97
C PRO A 72 -21.63 8.40 -15.55
N HIS A 73 -22.36 9.01 -14.62
CA HIS A 73 -22.41 8.59 -13.21
C HIS A 73 -22.95 7.18 -12.99
N GLU A 74 -23.59 6.58 -14.00
CA GLU A 74 -24.00 5.17 -13.99
C GLU A 74 -22.80 4.21 -13.94
N LEU A 75 -21.60 4.68 -14.33
CA LEU A 75 -20.37 3.90 -14.25
C LEU A 75 -19.71 3.94 -12.87
N ASP A 76 -20.13 4.84 -11.97
CA ASP A 76 -19.47 5.04 -10.67
C ASP A 76 -19.35 3.76 -9.84
N PRO A 77 -20.42 2.95 -9.68
CA PRO A 77 -20.31 1.70 -8.94
C PRO A 77 -19.30 0.74 -9.56
N TRP A 78 -19.27 0.65 -10.89
CA TRP A 78 -18.38 -0.26 -11.59
C TRP A 78 -16.93 0.16 -11.47
N VAL A 79 -16.64 1.45 -11.63
CA VAL A 79 -15.27 1.96 -11.50
C VAL A 79 -14.80 1.83 -10.04
N LEU A 80 -15.61 2.24 -9.07
CA LEU A 80 -15.23 2.21 -7.65
C LEU A 80 -15.00 0.78 -7.13
N TRP A 81 -15.80 -0.20 -7.56
CA TRP A 81 -15.59 -1.59 -7.19
C TRP A 81 -14.49 -2.25 -8.04
N LEU A 82 -14.55 -2.19 -9.37
CA LEU A 82 -13.70 -3.06 -10.19
C LEU A 82 -12.25 -2.57 -10.31
N PHE A 83 -12.01 -1.26 -10.29
CA PHE A 83 -10.66 -0.75 -10.56
C PHE A 83 -9.67 -0.97 -9.39
N PRO A 84 -10.06 -0.82 -8.11
CA PRO A 84 -9.17 -1.16 -7.00
C PRO A 84 -8.95 -2.66 -6.83
N LEU A 85 -9.90 -3.50 -7.28
CA LEU A 85 -9.92 -4.94 -7.02
C LEU A 85 -8.61 -5.65 -7.42
N PRO A 86 -8.03 -5.45 -8.63
CA PRO A 86 -6.74 -6.04 -8.98
C PRO A 86 -5.61 -5.67 -8.01
N GLY A 87 -5.55 -4.42 -7.56
CA GLY A 87 -4.55 -3.94 -6.60
C GLY A 87 -4.72 -4.58 -5.21
N VAL A 88 -5.96 -4.76 -4.76
CA VAL A 88 -6.29 -5.46 -3.51
C VAL A 88 -5.89 -6.94 -3.60
N ILE A 89 -6.20 -7.61 -4.71
CA ILE A 89 -5.79 -8.99 -4.95
C ILE A 89 -4.26 -9.11 -4.89
N GLU A 90 -3.53 -8.25 -5.60
CA GLU A 90 -2.06 -8.25 -5.53
C GLU A 90 -1.57 -8.02 -4.10
N PHE A 91 -2.14 -7.05 -3.39
CA PHE A 91 -1.76 -6.74 -2.02
C PHE A 91 -1.93 -7.94 -1.09
N VAL A 92 -3.06 -8.64 -1.17
CA VAL A 92 -3.34 -9.83 -0.36
C VAL A 92 -2.37 -10.95 -0.72
N LEU A 93 -2.15 -11.22 -2.01
CA LEU A 93 -1.25 -12.28 -2.46
C LEU A 93 0.21 -12.02 -2.07
N ASP A 94 0.68 -10.77 -2.14
CA ASP A 94 2.03 -10.35 -1.69
C ASP A 94 2.18 -10.56 -0.17
N ASN A 95 1.17 -10.17 0.63
CA ASN A 95 1.18 -10.37 2.09
C ASN A 95 1.18 -11.86 2.49
N LEU A 96 0.52 -12.70 1.69
CA LEU A 96 0.52 -14.15 1.86
C LEU A 96 1.78 -14.84 1.30
N ARG A 97 2.70 -14.08 0.69
CA ARG A 97 3.93 -14.55 0.02
C ARG A 97 3.66 -15.57 -1.11
N LEU A 98 2.53 -15.43 -1.78
CA LEU A 98 2.14 -16.29 -2.90
C LEU A 98 2.68 -15.78 -4.25
N ILE A 99 3.03 -14.50 -4.31
CA ILE A 99 3.62 -13.86 -5.48
C ILE A 99 4.85 -13.05 -5.05
N GLY A 100 5.83 -12.92 -5.96
CA GLY A 100 6.99 -12.05 -5.76
C GLY A 100 6.71 -10.60 -6.13
N TYR A 101 7.49 -9.67 -5.59
CA TYR A 101 7.42 -8.25 -5.93
C TYR A 101 7.67 -8.02 -7.43
N SER A 102 6.90 -7.11 -8.04
CA SER A 102 7.13 -6.64 -9.40
C SER A 102 6.78 -5.15 -9.50
N PRO A 103 7.75 -4.26 -9.78
CA PRO A 103 7.50 -2.82 -9.83
C PRO A 103 6.54 -2.43 -10.97
N ARG A 104 6.62 -3.11 -12.13
CA ARG A 104 5.74 -2.83 -13.27
C ARG A 104 4.29 -3.16 -12.95
N ARG A 105 4.04 -4.32 -12.36
CA ARG A 105 2.70 -4.75 -11.95
C ARG A 105 2.16 -3.82 -10.87
N GLN A 106 2.97 -3.51 -9.86
CA GLN A 106 2.61 -2.57 -8.81
C GLN A 106 2.15 -1.22 -9.36
N VAL A 107 2.89 -0.64 -10.30
CA VAL A 107 2.53 0.64 -10.95
C VAL A 107 1.21 0.50 -11.73
N ALA A 108 1.09 -0.52 -12.58
CA ALA A 108 -0.11 -0.72 -13.40
C ALA A 108 -1.37 -0.91 -12.55
N LEU A 109 -1.30 -1.72 -11.49
CA LEU A 109 -2.45 -1.97 -10.62
C LEU A 109 -2.78 -0.75 -9.73
N SER A 110 -1.77 0.02 -9.33
CA SER A 110 -1.98 1.28 -8.58
C SER A 110 -2.68 2.33 -9.44
N PHE A 111 -2.42 2.36 -10.75
CA PHE A 111 -3.07 3.29 -11.67
C PHE A 111 -4.60 3.13 -11.67
N PHE A 112 -5.10 1.89 -11.78
CA PHE A 112 -6.54 1.64 -11.73
C PHE A 112 -7.15 2.08 -10.39
N GLY A 113 -6.52 1.67 -9.27
CA GLY A 113 -6.95 2.11 -7.95
C GLY A 113 -6.93 3.64 -7.79
N ALA A 114 -5.99 4.33 -8.42
CA ALA A 114 -5.90 5.79 -8.41
C ALA A 114 -7.06 6.47 -9.14
N VAL A 115 -7.46 5.96 -10.30
CA VAL A 115 -8.62 6.49 -11.04
C VAL A 115 -9.89 6.36 -10.20
N ALA A 116 -10.12 5.19 -9.59
CA ALA A 116 -11.24 5.00 -8.66
C ALA A 116 -11.14 5.91 -7.44
N ALA A 117 -9.95 6.11 -6.87
CA ALA A 117 -9.77 7.04 -5.75
C ALA A 117 -10.11 8.48 -6.13
N GLY A 118 -9.73 8.94 -7.33
CA GLY A 118 -10.08 10.26 -7.84
C GLY A 118 -11.60 10.45 -7.98
N LEU A 119 -12.28 9.47 -8.58
CA LEU A 119 -13.74 9.46 -8.69
C LEU A 119 -14.42 9.44 -7.32
N GLY A 120 -13.93 8.60 -6.40
CA GLY A 120 -14.43 8.53 -5.04
C GLY A 120 -14.24 9.85 -4.28
N TYR A 121 -13.16 10.58 -4.56
CA TYR A 121 -12.93 11.89 -3.97
C TYR A 121 -13.95 12.93 -4.44
N VAL A 122 -14.28 12.95 -5.73
CA VAL A 122 -15.34 13.83 -6.27
C VAL A 122 -16.66 13.53 -5.57
N ARG A 123 -17.07 12.25 -5.51
CA ARG A 123 -18.30 11.86 -4.81
C ARG A 123 -18.30 12.21 -3.33
N TYR A 124 -17.17 12.06 -2.65
CA TYR A 124 -17.00 12.43 -1.24
C TYR A 124 -17.14 13.94 -1.01
N LEU A 125 -16.64 14.76 -1.94
CA LEU A 125 -16.80 16.22 -1.88
C LEU A 125 -18.26 16.64 -2.09
N ASP A 126 -19.01 15.90 -2.92
CA ASP A 126 -20.44 16.14 -3.14
C ASP A 126 -21.30 15.66 -1.96
N ASP A 127 -21.05 14.43 -1.49
CA ASP A 127 -21.68 13.84 -0.31
C ASP A 127 -20.64 13.09 0.54
N THR A 128 -20.27 13.68 1.67
CA THR A 128 -19.32 13.12 2.63
C THR A 128 -19.77 11.76 3.19
N TYR A 129 -21.07 11.46 3.18
CA TYR A 129 -21.63 10.19 3.67
C TYR A 129 -22.04 9.24 2.54
N ASP A 130 -21.54 9.45 1.32
CA ASP A 130 -21.84 8.60 0.17
C ASP A 130 -21.61 7.11 0.50
N VAL A 131 -22.70 6.36 0.53
CA VAL A 131 -22.71 4.95 0.95
C VAL A 131 -21.89 4.09 0.01
N LEU A 132 -21.85 4.41 -1.28
CA LEU A 132 -21.08 3.65 -2.25
C LEU A 132 -19.58 3.80 -1.96
N VAL A 133 -19.09 5.02 -1.78
CA VAL A 133 -17.68 5.29 -1.43
C VAL A 133 -17.29 4.56 -0.14
N TRP A 134 -18.08 4.73 0.93
CA TRP A 134 -17.77 4.11 2.22
C TRP A 134 -17.90 2.59 2.21
N SER A 135 -18.82 2.03 1.42
CA SER A 135 -18.93 0.56 1.29
C SER A 135 -17.69 -0.05 0.64
N VAL A 136 -17.17 0.57 -0.42
CA VAL A 136 -15.94 0.14 -1.11
C VAL A 136 -14.74 0.26 -0.17
N VAL A 137 -14.58 1.41 0.48
CA VAL A 137 -13.50 1.65 1.44
C VAL A 137 -13.55 0.63 2.57
N GLY A 138 -14.73 0.41 3.17
CA GLY A 138 -14.93 -0.52 4.26
C GLY A 138 -14.59 -1.96 3.88
N VAL A 139 -15.12 -2.44 2.75
CA VAL A 139 -14.88 -3.82 2.28
C VAL A 139 -13.42 -4.04 1.92
N TYR A 140 -12.80 -3.16 1.14
CA TYR A 140 -11.40 -3.36 0.77
C TYR A 140 -10.43 -3.18 1.93
N THR A 141 -10.73 -2.27 2.87
CA THR A 141 -9.95 -2.18 4.11
C THR A 141 -10.03 -3.49 4.89
N ALA A 142 -11.24 -4.04 5.07
CA ALA A 142 -11.42 -5.31 5.78
C ALA A 142 -10.67 -6.47 5.12
N VAL A 143 -10.74 -6.59 3.79
CA VAL A 143 -10.02 -7.62 3.02
C VAL A 143 -8.50 -7.46 3.16
N CYS A 144 -7.97 -6.23 3.03
CA CYS A 144 -6.54 -5.96 3.18
C CYS A 144 -6.05 -6.28 4.60
N VAL A 145 -6.79 -5.87 5.63
CA VAL A 145 -6.47 -6.18 7.04
C VAL A 145 -6.47 -7.70 7.26
N ALA A 146 -7.48 -8.41 6.77
CA ALA A 146 -7.53 -9.87 6.87
C ALA A 146 -6.34 -10.53 6.17
N GLY A 147 -5.94 -10.05 4.99
CA GLY A 147 -4.76 -10.53 4.26
C GLY A 147 -3.45 -10.33 5.04
N VAL A 148 -3.26 -9.15 5.64
CA VAL A 148 -2.10 -8.86 6.50
C VAL A 148 -2.08 -9.78 7.71
N VAL A 149 -3.20 -9.89 8.44
CA VAL A 149 -3.32 -10.73 9.64
C VAL A 149 -3.05 -12.19 9.30
N ALA A 150 -3.66 -12.73 8.25
CA ALA A 150 -3.43 -14.09 7.78
C ALA A 150 -1.95 -14.33 7.39
N GLY A 151 -1.33 -13.36 6.72
CA GLY A 151 0.10 -13.39 6.39
C GLY A 151 0.99 -13.45 7.63
N VAL A 152 0.70 -12.63 8.65
CA VAL A 152 1.42 -12.63 9.94
C VAL A 152 1.26 -13.97 10.66
N LEU A 153 0.02 -14.47 10.75
CA LEU A 153 -0.26 -15.74 11.43
C LEU A 153 0.46 -16.92 10.76
N ARG A 154 0.50 -16.96 9.42
CA ARG A 154 1.23 -18.00 8.67
C ARG A 154 2.72 -18.04 8.98
N ARG A 155 3.36 -16.86 9.10
CA ARG A 155 4.79 -16.75 9.43
C ARG A 155 5.11 -17.21 10.86
N ARG A 156 4.16 -17.05 11.79
CA ARG A 156 4.34 -17.54 13.17
C ARG A 156 4.25 -19.07 13.28
N VAL A 157 3.46 -19.70 12.40
CA VAL A 157 3.25 -21.17 12.40
C VAL A 157 4.32 -21.90 11.57
N ARG A 158 4.84 -21.27 10.50
CA ARG A 158 5.89 -21.82 9.64
C ARG A 158 7.09 -20.85 9.66
N PRO A 159 8.02 -21.01 10.63
CA PRO A 159 9.26 -20.23 10.67
C PRO A 159 10.14 -20.51 9.46
#